data_AF-A0A484ZC94-F1
#
_entry.id   AF-A0A484ZC94-F1
#
_cell.length_a   1.000
_cell.length_b   1.000
_cell.length_c   1.000
_cell.angle_alpha   90.00
_cell.angle_beta   90.00
_cell.angle_gamma   90.00
#
_symmetry.space_group_name_H-M   'P 1'
#
loop_
_entity.id
_entity.type
_entity.pdbx_description
1 polymer ?
#
loop_
_entity_poly.entity_id
_entity_poly.type
_entity_poly.pdbx_seq_one_letter_code
_entity_poly.pdbx_strand_id
1 'polypeptide(L)'
;MDNQHDDFDKTSVRAGTHSAKWNSRITESGIIPLSVADMDIPAPPQVIKKLAELNQKDIYGYTSPSTNWNKIVTNWIKRQYQWKIKSDWVIFFSRVIQAVSLPIQKATQYQDKTVVSPALLPPC
;
A
#
# COMPACT_ATOMS: atom_id res chain seq x y z
N MET A 1 -2.17 4.13 -31.67
CA MET A 1 -2.16 2.98 -30.74
C MET A 1 -2.90 3.49 -29.52
N ASP A 2 -4.16 3.11 -29.36
CA ASP A 2 -5.00 3.61 -28.27
C ASP A 2 -4.44 3.12 -26.94
N ASN A 3 -4.05 4.07 -26.08
CA ASN A 3 -3.72 3.81 -24.68
C ASN A 3 -5.02 3.53 -23.91
N GLN A 4 -5.59 2.35 -24.12
CA GLN A 4 -6.78 1.87 -23.38
C GLN A 4 -6.49 1.56 -21.90
N HIS A 5 -5.29 1.88 -21.43
CA HIS A 5 -4.71 1.49 -20.13
C HIS A 5 -4.82 2.59 -19.06
N ASP A 6 -5.11 3.82 -19.47
CA ASP A 6 -5.10 5.03 -18.64
C ASP A 6 -6.47 5.73 -18.58
N ASP A 7 -7.56 4.96 -18.79
CA ASP A 7 -8.92 5.48 -18.67
C ASP A 7 -9.31 5.65 -17.19
N PHE A 8 -9.09 6.86 -16.68
CA PHE A 8 -9.46 7.27 -15.32
C PHE A 8 -10.94 7.64 -15.18
N ASP A 9 -11.69 7.74 -16.28
CA ASP A 9 -13.13 8.03 -16.27
C ASP A 9 -13.96 6.76 -16.07
N LYS A 10 -13.33 5.58 -16.22
CA LYS A 10 -13.96 4.30 -15.95
C LYS A 10 -14.31 4.14 -14.47
N THR A 11 -15.61 4.23 -14.19
CA THR A 11 -16.15 3.96 -12.85
C THR A 11 -16.11 2.46 -12.52
N SER A 12 -15.80 2.14 -11.26
CA SER A 12 -15.79 0.78 -10.73
C SER A 12 -16.71 0.68 -9.51
N VAL A 13 -17.66 -0.27 -9.52
CA VAL A 13 -18.53 -0.51 -8.37
C VAL A 13 -17.75 -1.24 -7.28
N ARG A 14 -17.63 -0.61 -6.11
CA ARG A 14 -16.91 -1.17 -4.94
C ARG A 14 -17.82 -1.50 -3.75
N ALA A 15 -19.11 -1.20 -3.86
CA ALA A 15 -20.10 -1.62 -2.86
C ALA A 15 -20.20 -3.15 -2.83
N GLY A 16 -20.24 -3.74 -1.64
CA GLY A 16 -20.32 -5.19 -1.48
C GLY A 16 -18.98 -5.93 -1.61
N THR A 17 -17.86 -5.23 -1.85
CA THR A 17 -16.53 -5.86 -1.99
C THR A 17 -15.73 -5.88 -0.69
N HIS A 18 -16.39 -5.78 0.48
CA HIS A 18 -15.75 -5.56 1.80
C HIS A 18 -14.80 -4.36 1.83
N SER A 19 -15.09 -3.31 1.06
CA SER A 19 -14.28 -2.09 1.01
C SER A 19 -14.46 -1.27 2.29
N ALA A 20 -13.37 -0.93 2.99
CA ALA A 20 -13.44 -0.05 4.16
C ALA A 20 -14.02 1.35 3.83
N LYS A 21 -13.81 1.82 2.59
CA LYS A 21 -14.34 3.08 2.07
C LYS A 21 -15.84 2.99 1.73
N TRP A 22 -16.24 1.90 1.06
CA TRP A 22 -17.57 1.76 0.45
C TRP A 22 -18.56 0.84 1.17
N ASN A 23 -18.13 0.11 2.21
CA ASN A 23 -18.98 -0.73 3.05
C ASN A 23 -19.05 -0.15 4.47
N SER A 24 -19.35 1.15 4.58
CA SER A 24 -19.58 1.82 5.86
C SER A 24 -21.06 2.17 6.01
N ARG A 25 -21.55 2.33 7.25
CA ARG A 25 -22.93 2.81 7.50
C ARG A 25 -23.21 4.17 6.85
N ILE A 26 -22.16 4.96 6.62
CA ILE A 26 -22.21 6.27 5.96
C ILE A 26 -22.62 6.09 4.49
N THR A 27 -22.04 5.10 3.79
CA THR A 27 -22.41 4.81 2.40
C THR A 27 -23.81 4.23 2.24
N GLU A 28 -24.31 3.49 3.23
CA GLU A 28 -25.69 2.98 3.24
C GLU A 28 -26.74 4.12 3.32
N SER A 29 -26.37 5.29 3.85
CA SER A 29 -27.20 6.50 3.87
C SER A 29 -27.13 7.35 2.58
N GLY A 30 -26.56 6.83 1.50
CA GLY A 30 -26.46 7.52 0.21
C GLY A 30 -25.36 8.59 0.13
N ILE A 31 -24.41 8.58 1.07
CA ILE A 31 -23.29 9.53 1.11
C ILE A 31 -22.12 9.00 0.27
N ILE A 32 -21.50 9.88 -0.51
CA ILE A 32 -20.28 9.58 -1.28
C ILE A 32 -19.06 9.61 -0.32
N PRO A 33 -18.32 8.50 -0.17
CA PRO A 33 -17.21 8.44 0.76
C PRO A 33 -15.92 9.03 0.15
N LEU A 34 -15.31 10.00 0.84
CA LEU A 34 -14.03 10.62 0.47
C LEU A 34 -12.99 10.52 1.60
N SER A 35 -13.09 9.50 2.45
CA SER A 35 -12.35 9.39 3.72
C SER A 35 -11.07 8.57 3.65
N VAL A 36 -11.14 7.32 3.17
CA VAL A 36 -10.01 6.39 3.14
C VAL A 36 -9.11 6.68 1.95
N ALA A 37 -7.79 6.73 2.19
CA ALA A 37 -6.76 7.00 1.19
C ALA A 37 -6.46 5.78 0.29
N ASP A 38 -7.50 5.23 -0.34
CA ASP A 38 -7.39 4.35 -1.51
C ASP A 38 -8.05 5.00 -2.73
N MET A 39 -7.87 4.40 -3.91
CA MET A 39 -8.35 4.97 -5.17
C MET A 39 -9.56 4.19 -5.71
N ASP A 40 -10.47 4.91 -6.36
CA ASP A 40 -11.60 4.32 -7.11
C ASP A 40 -11.22 4.10 -8.60
N ILE A 41 -9.95 3.79 -8.85
CA ILE A 41 -9.35 3.55 -10.17
C ILE A 41 -8.81 2.11 -10.19
N PRO A 42 -8.96 1.36 -11.30
CA PRO A 42 -8.38 0.04 -11.43
C PRO A 42 -6.86 0.02 -11.22
N ALA A 43 -6.35 -1.06 -10.62
CA ALA A 43 -4.90 -1.27 -10.55
C ALA A 43 -4.29 -1.42 -11.96
N PRO A 44 -2.99 -1.14 -12.16
CA PRO A 44 -2.35 -1.30 -13.46
C PRO A 44 -2.54 -2.73 -14.00
N PRO A 45 -3.00 -2.92 -15.26
CA PRO A 45 -3.25 -4.24 -15.80
C PRO A 45 -2.08 -5.25 -15.72
N GLN A 46 -0.84 -4.78 -15.68
CA GLN A 46 0.34 -5.63 -15.45
C GLN A 46 0.29 -6.29 -14.05
N VAL A 47 -0.19 -5.56 -13.04
CA VAL A 47 -0.40 -6.06 -11.67
C VAL A 47 -1.56 -7.04 -11.66
N ILE A 48 -2.69 -6.69 -12.28
CA ILE A 48 -3.88 -7.56 -12.37
C ILE A 48 -3.52 -8.89 -13.05
N LYS A 49 -2.83 -8.84 -14.19
CA LYS A 49 -2.37 -10.03 -14.92
C LYS A 49 -1.48 -10.90 -14.03
N LYS A 50 -0.53 -10.30 -13.31
CA LYS A 50 0.39 -11.06 -12.47
C LYS A 50 -0.32 -11.74 -11.30
N LEU A 51 -1.30 -11.07 -10.69
CA LEU A 51 -2.14 -11.65 -9.65
C LEU A 51 -2.98 -12.81 -10.18
N ALA A 52 -3.55 -12.69 -11.38
CA ALA A 52 -4.30 -13.78 -12.01
C ALA A 52 -3.43 -15.02 -12.25
N GLU A 53 -2.20 -14.84 -12.75
CA GLU A 53 -1.21 -15.94 -12.89
C GLU A 53 -0.88 -16.61 -11.54
N LEU A 54 -0.75 -15.81 -10.47
CA LEU A 54 -0.49 -16.35 -9.13
C LEU A 54 -1.68 -17.12 -8.57
N ASN A 55 -2.90 -16.67 -8.85
CA ASN A 55 -4.14 -17.34 -8.46
C ASN A 55 -4.45 -18.62 -9.26
N GLN A 56 -3.67 -18.90 -10.31
CA GLN A 56 -3.74 -20.18 -11.04
C GLN A 56 -2.76 -21.21 -10.46
N LYS A 57 -2.04 -20.89 -9.39
CA LYS A 57 -1.18 -21.86 -8.71
C LYS A 57 -2.00 -22.71 -7.75
N ASP A 58 -1.71 -24.01 -7.70
CA ASP A 58 -2.45 -24.93 -6.82
C ASP A 58 -2.03 -24.83 -5.34
N ILE A 59 -0.84 -24.26 -5.07
CA ILE A 59 -0.23 -24.21 -3.73
C ILE A 59 0.05 -22.77 -3.30
N TYR A 60 -0.56 -22.36 -2.17
CA TYR A 60 -0.47 -21.01 -1.58
C TYR A 60 0.27 -21.01 -0.23
N GLY A 61 1.41 -21.69 -0.16
CA GLY A 61 2.21 -21.83 1.06
C GLY A 61 3.01 -20.57 1.43
N TYR A 62 3.87 -20.72 2.44
CA TYR A 62 4.77 -19.65 2.89
C TYR A 62 5.61 -19.09 1.73
N THR A 63 5.58 -17.77 1.59
CA THR A 63 6.27 -17.06 0.52
C THR A 63 7.22 -16.04 1.12
N SER A 64 8.50 -16.15 0.78
CA SER A 64 9.51 -15.14 1.10
C SER A 64 9.55 -14.05 0.01
N PRO A 65 9.97 -12.82 0.34
CA PRO A 65 10.26 -11.81 -0.68
C PRO A 65 11.23 -12.35 -1.74
N SER A 66 11.04 -11.93 -2.99
CA SER A 66 11.96 -12.27 -4.08
C SER A 66 13.39 -11.87 -3.74
N THR A 67 14.38 -12.67 -4.14
CA THR A 67 15.80 -12.36 -3.98
C THR A 67 16.20 -11.03 -4.61
N ASN A 68 15.42 -10.55 -5.60
CA ASN A 68 15.64 -9.27 -6.28
C ASN A 68 14.85 -8.09 -5.67
N TRP A 69 14.07 -8.30 -4.61
CA TRP A 69 13.21 -7.27 -4.01
C TRP A 69 13.99 -5.99 -3.67
N ASN A 70 15.11 -6.13 -2.95
CA ASN A 70 15.91 -4.97 -2.54
C ASN A 70 16.42 -4.17 -3.74
N LYS A 71 16.86 -4.86 -4.80
CA LYS A 71 17.33 -4.22 -6.04
C LYS A 71 16.22 -3.44 -6.75
N ILE A 72 14.99 -3.96 -6.74
CA ILE A 72 13.83 -3.26 -7.32
C ILE A 72 13.59 -1.96 -6.55
N VAL A 73 13.57 -2.02 -5.21
CA VAL A 73 13.35 -0.86 -4.34
C VAL A 73 14.47 0.18 -4.52
N THR A 74 15.74 -0.23 -4.43
CA THR A 74 16.87 0.70 -4.58
C THR A 74 16.89 1.39 -5.94
N ASN A 75 16.53 0.65 -7.01
CA ASN A 75 16.46 1.22 -8.35
C ASN A 75 15.28 2.18 -8.51
N TRP A 76 14.13 1.87 -7.92
CA TRP A 76 12.97 2.77 -7.95
C TRP A 76 13.28 4.08 -7.23
N ILE A 77 13.85 4.02 -6.01
CA ILE A 77 14.25 5.21 -5.24
C ILE A 77 15.27 6.05 -6.02
N LYS A 78 16.27 5.42 -6.63
CA LYS A 78 17.25 6.12 -7.47
C LYS A 78 16.59 6.84 -8.64
N ARG A 79 15.65 6.19 -9.34
CA ARG A 79 14.99 6.81 -10.50
C ARG A 79 14.07 7.97 -10.10
N GLN A 80 13.27 7.80 -9.05
CA GLN A 80 12.27 8.79 -8.65
C GLN A 80 12.87 9.98 -7.90
N TYR A 81 13.89 9.74 -7.07
CA TYR A 81 14.41 10.75 -6.14
C TYR A 81 15.89 11.06 -6.37
N GLN A 82 16.54 10.47 -7.38
CA GLN A 82 17.98 10.61 -7.62
C GLN A 82 18.85 10.20 -6.42
N TRP A 83 18.30 9.40 -5.51
CA TRP A 83 18.96 9.00 -4.27
C TRP A 83 19.46 7.56 -4.35
N LYS A 84 20.77 7.37 -4.15
CA LYS A 84 21.40 6.04 -4.12
C LYS A 84 21.45 5.54 -2.67
N ILE A 85 20.63 4.53 -2.37
CA ILE A 85 20.64 3.83 -1.07
C ILE A 85 21.37 2.48 -1.16
N LYS A 86 21.79 1.96 0.00
CA LYS A 86 22.38 0.63 0.10
C LYS A 86 21.29 -0.44 0.22
N SER A 87 21.56 -1.64 -0.29
CA SER A 87 20.57 -2.73 -0.32
C SER A 87 20.23 -3.28 1.07
N ASP A 88 21.16 -3.20 2.02
CA ASP A 88 21.00 -3.63 3.42
C ASP A 88 20.13 -2.66 4.24
N TRP A 89 19.82 -1.47 3.72
CA TRP A 89 18.87 -0.54 4.34
C TRP A 89 17.41 -0.90 4.06
N VAL A 90 17.15 -1.79 3.10
CA VAL A 90 15.79 -2.14 2.69
C VAL A 90 15.29 -3.30 3.53
N ILE A 91 14.31 -3.03 4.39
CA ILE A 91 13.65 -4.02 5.26
C ILE A 91 12.19 -4.11 4.88
N PHE A 92 11.67 -5.32 4.70
CA PHE A 92 10.27 -5.55 4.36
C PHE A 92 9.36 -5.47 5.58
N PHE A 93 8.28 -4.70 5.47
CA PHE A 93 7.19 -4.62 6.44
C PHE A 93 5.85 -4.70 5.73
N SER A 94 4.88 -5.38 6.33
CA SER A 94 3.55 -5.51 5.73
C SER A 94 2.75 -4.20 5.74
N ARG A 95 3.05 -3.29 6.68
CA ARG A 95 2.40 -1.97 6.84
C ARG A 95 3.38 -0.92 7.34
N VAL A 96 3.22 0.33 6.90
CA VAL A 96 4.05 1.47 7.36
C VAL A 96 3.95 1.65 8.88
N ILE A 97 2.76 1.54 9.46
CA ILE A 97 2.57 1.70 10.91
C ILE A 97 3.36 0.67 11.72
N GLN A 98 3.56 -0.55 11.19
CA GLN A 98 4.41 -1.56 11.85
C GLN A 98 5.89 -1.18 11.77
N ALA A 99 6.33 -0.66 10.61
CA ALA A 99 7.70 -0.17 10.43
C ALA A 99 8.03 1.02 11.35
N VAL A 100 7.02 1.81 11.75
CA VAL A 100 7.16 2.91 12.71
C VAL A 100 7.05 2.43 14.17
N SER A 101 6.10 1.53 14.46
CA SER A 101 5.83 1.07 15.83
C SER A 101 7.00 0.29 16.43
N LEU A 102 7.66 -0.57 15.67
CA LEU A 102 8.77 -1.38 16.19
C LEU A 102 9.98 -0.54 16.65
N PRO A 103 10.51 0.42 15.87
CA PRO A 103 11.55 1.31 16.34
C PRO A 103 11.17 2.08 17.60
N ILE A 104 9.92 2.59 17.71
CA ILE A 104 9.45 3.27 18.92
C ILE A 104 9.53 2.32 20.11
N GLN A 105 8.94 1.12 20.02
CA GLN A 105 8.97 0.12 21.08
C GLN A 105 10.39 -0.29 21.49
N LYS A 106 11.36 -0.24 20.56
CA LYS A 106 12.76 -0.59 20.83
C LYS A 106 13.60 0.57 21.34
N ALA A 107 13.28 1.80 20.96
CA ALA A 107 14.05 2.99 21.27
C ALA A 107 13.52 3.76 22.50
N THR A 108 12.30 3.44 22.97
CA THR A 108 11.65 4.14 24.08
C THR A 108 11.23 3.19 25.20
N GLN A 109 11.17 3.71 26.42
CA GLN A 109 10.59 3.05 27.59
C GLN A 109 9.22 3.66 27.94
N TYR A 110 8.53 3.00 28.88
CA TYR A 110 7.32 3.55 29.47
C TYR A 110 7.62 4.94 30.06
N GLN A 111 6.78 5.93 29.72
CA GLN A 111 6.90 7.36 30.06
C GLN A 111 7.86 8.22 29.22
N ASP A 112 8.61 7.64 28.28
CA ASP A 112 9.36 8.45 27.32
C ASP A 112 8.42 9.26 26.44
N LYS A 113 8.82 10.49 26.13
CA LYS A 113 8.04 11.41 25.30
C LYS A 113 8.47 11.30 23.85
N THR A 114 7.49 11.18 22.95
CA THR A 114 7.70 11.25 21.50
C THR A 114 7.13 12.56 20.97
N VAL A 115 7.71 13.07 19.87
CA VAL A 115 7.25 14.30 19.22
C VAL A 115 6.65 13.92 17.87
N VAL A 116 5.44 14.40 17.63
CA VAL A 116 4.78 14.32 16.32
C VAL A 116 4.33 15.72 15.92
N SER A 117 4.46 16.06 14.63
CA SER A 117 3.93 17.31 14.11
C SER A 117 2.40 17.22 14.02
N PRO A 118 1.62 18.19 14.54
CA PRO A 118 0.16 18.12 14.58
C PRO A 118 -0.53 18.10 13.21
N ALA A 119 0.19 18.40 12.12
CA ALA A 119 -0.30 18.26 10.75
C ALA A 119 -0.25 16.82 10.21
N LEU A 120 0.21 15.84 11.00
CA LEU A 120 0.21 14.44 10.59
C LEU A 120 -1.20 13.83 10.70
N LEU A 121 -1.56 13.02 9.71
CA LEU A 121 -2.74 12.15 9.77
C LEU A 121 -2.72 11.32 11.06
N PRO A 122 -3.80 11.30 11.86
CA PRO A 122 -3.89 10.38 12.99
C PRO A 122 -3.73 8.95 12.47
N PRO A 123 -2.90 8.10 13.12
CA PRO A 123 -2.73 6.72 12.68
C PRO A 123 -4.09 6.01 12.74
N CYS A 124 -4.53 5.48 11.59
CA CYS A 124 -5.75 4.69 11.45
C CYS A 124 -5.59 3.29 12.04
#